data_AF-A0A2E1DIZ0-F1
#
_entry.id   AF-A0A2E1DIZ0-F1
#
_cell.length_a   1.000
_cell.length_b   1.000
_cell.length_c   1.000
_cell.angle_alpha   90.00
_cell.angle_beta   90.00
_cell.angle_gamma   90.00
#
_symmetry.space_group_name_H-M   'P 1'
#
loop_
_entity.id
_entity.type
_entity.pdbx_description
1 polymer ?
#
loop_
_entity_poly.entity_id
_entity_poly.type
_entity_poly.pdbx_seq_one_letter_code
_entity_poly.pdbx_strand_id
1 'polypeptide(L)' 'MSEMVPLKRIGEPEEFAYLIAFLSSEYSSYINGVNIPIDGGLLKSM' A
#
# COMPACT_ATOMS: atom_id res chain seq x y z
N MET A 1 10.05 9.01 13.02
CA MET A 1 8.96 8.50 12.16
C MET A 1 9.16 7.03 11.81
N SER A 2 10.34 6.64 11.31
CA SER A 2 10.67 5.24 10.96
C SER A 2 10.48 4.24 12.11
N GLU A 3 10.74 4.61 13.37
CA GLU A 3 10.55 3.73 14.54
C GLU A 3 9.09 3.31 14.78
N MET A 4 8.12 4.09 14.29
CA MET A 4 6.69 3.78 14.42
C MET A 4 6.17 2.90 13.29
N VAL A 5 6.90 2.79 12.18
CA VAL A 5 6.56 1.93 11.04
C VAL A 5 7.10 0.53 11.33
N PRO A 6 6.28 -0.54 11.31
CA PRO A 6 6.76 -1.90 11.54
C PRO A 6 7.90 -2.36 10.63
N LEU A 7 7.92 -1.93 9.37
CA LEU A 7 9.03 -2.18 8.45
C LEU A 7 10.31 -1.38 8.77
N LYS A 8 10.29 -0.51 9.80
CA LYS A 8 11.42 0.28 10.31
C LYS A 8 12.09 1.19 9.28
N ARG A 9 11.35 1.56 8.23
CA ARG A 9 11.81 2.47 7.18
C ARG A 9 10.64 3.25 6.60
N ILE A 10 10.97 4.31 5.89
CA ILE A 10 10.02 5.00 5.02
C ILE A 10 9.90 4.19 3.72
N GLY A 11 8.69 4.16 3.16
CA GLY A 11 8.44 3.55 1.86
C GLY A 11 9.04 4.39 0.74
N GLU A 12 9.47 3.73 -0.33
CA GLU A 12 9.91 4.41 -1.55
C GLU A 12 8.72 4.73 -2.46
N PRO A 13 8.75 5.80 -3.27
CA PRO A 13 7.67 6.15 -4.19
C PRO A 13 7.27 5.01 -5.14
N GLU A 14 8.22 4.17 -5.54
CA GLU A 14 8.01 3.02 -6.41
C GLU A 14 7.09 1.98 -5.77
N GLU A 15 7.14 1.80 -4.45
CA GLU A 15 6.28 0.87 -3.72
C GLU A 15 4.81 1.27 -3.82
N PHE A 16 4.53 2.58 -3.86
CA PHE A 16 3.20 3.09 -4.16
C PHE A 16 2.81 2.82 -5.62
N ALA A 17 3.72 3.07 -6.56
CA ALA A 17 3.49 2.87 -7.98
C ALA A 17 3.14 1.42 -8.34
N TYR A 18 3.69 0.43 -7.63
CA TYR A 18 3.35 -0.98 -7.87
C TYR A 18 1.88 -1.29 -7.62
N LEU A 19 1.27 -0.75 -6.55
CA LEU A 19 -0.17 -0.95 -6.32
C LEU A 19 -0.98 -0.26 -7.41
N ILE A 20 -0.60 0.96 -7.80
CA ILE A 20 -1.29 1.67 -8.88
C ILE A 20 -1.21 0.90 -10.20
N ALA A 21 -0.06 0.33 -10.53
CA ALA A 21 0.11 -0.49 -11.72
C ALA A 21 -0.80 -1.73 -11.68
N PHE A 22 -0.90 -2.39 -10.53
CA PHE A 22 -1.84 -3.51 -10.35
C PHE A 22 -3.30 -3.06 -10.48
N LEU A 23 -3.71 -1.99 -9.79
CA LEU A 23 -5.08 -1.47 -9.82
C LEU A 23 -5.51 -0.91 -11.19
N SER A 24 -4.53 -0.55 -12.03
CA SER A 24 -4.77 -0.11 -13.40
C SER A 24 -4.79 -1.26 -14.40
N SER A 25 -4.53 -2.49 -13.95
CA SER A 25 -4.51 -3.69 -14.81
C SER A 25 -5.85 -4.42 -14.78
N GLU A 26 -6.07 -5.33 -15.73
CA GLU A 26 -7.26 -6.19 -15.77
C GLU A 26 -7.39 -7.11 -14.53
N TYR A 27 -6.28 -7.35 -13.81
CA TYR A 27 -6.25 -8.25 -12.66
C TYR A 27 -7.01 -7.71 -11.45
N SER A 28 -7.28 -6.41 -11.38
CA SER A 28 -8.04 -5.77 -10.31
C SER A 28 -9.51 -5.53 -10.68
N SER A 29 -10.03 -6.13 -11.75
CA SER A 29 -11.38 -5.88 -12.29
C SER A 29 -12.53 -6.10 -11.28
N TYR A 30 -12.30 -6.85 -10.20
CA TYR A 30 -13.30 -7.07 -9.13
C TYR A 30 -12.99 -6.33 -7.81
N ILE A 31 -12.00 -5.42 -7.81
CA ILE A 31 -11.63 -4.60 -6.66
C ILE A 31 -12.19 -3.20 -6.87
N ASN A 32 -13.15 -2.80 -6.05
CA ASN A 32 -13.75 -1.47 -6.11
C ASN A 32 -14.25 -1.02 -4.73
N GLY A 33 -14.31 0.30 -4.50
CA GLY A 33 -14.89 0.89 -3.29
C GLY A 33 -14.11 0.64 -2.00
N VAL A 34 -12.81 0.34 -2.10
CA VAL A 34 -11.96 0.00 -0.94
C VAL A 34 -10.77 0.95 -0.83
N ASN A 35 -10.32 1.18 0.40
CA ASN A 35 -9.05 1.85 0.69
C ASN A 35 -7.98 0.80 1.00
N ILE A 36 -6.88 0.80 0.24
CA ILE A 36 -5.77 -0.14 0.43
C ILE A 36 -4.58 0.65 0.99
N PRO A 37 -4.20 0.45 2.26
CA PRO A 37 -3.08 1.17 2.87
C PRO A 37 -1.73 0.66 2.35
N ILE A 38 -0.82 1.58 2.05
CA ILE A 38 0.59 1.31 1.72
C ILE A 38 1.47 2.11 2.69
N ASP A 39 1.64 1.59 3.89
CA ASP A 39 2.21 2.37 5.01
C ASP A 39 3.25 1.60 5.83
N GLY A 40 3.71 0.46 5.32
CA GLY A 40 4.65 -0.41 6.03
C GLY A 40 4.12 -0.99 7.34
N GLY A 41 2.80 -1.06 7.51
CA GLY A 41 2.11 -1.63 8.67
C GLY A 41 1.76 -0.60 9.76
N LEU A 42 1.81 0.70 9.45
CA LEU A 42 1.55 1.75 10.42
C LEU A 42 0.09 1.71 10.92
N LEU A 43 -0.86 1.48 10.03
CA LEU A 43 -2.25 1.21 10.37
C LEU A 43 -2.38 -0.24 10.84
N LYS A 44 -2.98 -0.42 12.02
CA LYS A 44 -3.44 -1.74 12.43
C LYS A 44 -4.64 -2.14 11.57
N SER A 45 -4.46 -3.14 10.71
CA SER A 45 -5.59 -3.86 10.13
C SER A 45 -6.43 -4.44 11.27
N MET A 46 -7.73 -4.16 11.26
CA MET A 46 -8.72 -4.86 12.09
C MET A 46 -8.96 -6.27 11.56
#